data_AF-A0A0R2WLF1-F1
#
_entry.id   AF-A0A0R2WLF1-F1
#
_cell.length_a   1.000
_cell.length_b   1.000
_cell.length_c   1.000
_cell.angle_alpha   90.00
_cell.angle_beta   90.00
_cell.angle_gamma   90.00
#
_symmetry.space_group_name_H-M   'P 1'
#
loop_
_entity.id
_entity.type
_entity.pdbx_description
1 polymer ?
#
loop_
_entity_poly.entity_id
_entity_poly.type
_entity_poly.pdbx_seq_one_letter_code
_entity_poly.pdbx_strand_id
1 'polypeptide(L)'
;YDAWLTKIGDGMQFSSGFVDINPNSKIPALVDTTNGCRVFESGAILLYLAEKFNVFLSHDIKERTETLNWLFWLHGSAPYLGGGFGHFFSYAPEKFEYPINRFTMEAKRQLDVLDQNLAERQFLAGDNYTIADIATAPWYGALVKGLLYNAAEFLDVTRYKNVNRWANEIYARPAFQKGRMVNRNHGKSSERLEERHNASDFDNIPKACD
;
A
#
# COMPACT_ATOMS: atom_id res chain seq x y z
N TYR A 1 13.61 10.51 7.24
CA TYR A 1 13.56 10.64 5.78
C TYR A 1 12.77 11.90 5.45
N ASP A 2 13.16 12.61 4.41
CA ASP A 2 12.35 13.70 3.86
C ASP A 2 11.35 13.12 2.85
N ALA A 3 10.07 13.44 3.02
CA ALA A 3 8.98 12.95 2.17
C ALA A 3 8.30 14.14 1.50
N TRP A 4 8.77 14.46 0.30
CA TRP A 4 8.27 15.57 -0.50
C TRP A 4 6.97 15.18 -1.22
N LEU A 5 5.98 16.07 -1.21
CA LEU A 5 4.69 15.81 -1.85
C LEU A 5 4.82 15.95 -3.37
N THR A 6 4.58 14.85 -4.08
CA THR A 6 4.43 14.87 -5.55
C THR A 6 2.95 14.81 -5.92
N LYS A 7 2.35 15.96 -6.27
CA LYS A 7 0.93 16.04 -6.65
C LYS A 7 0.70 15.48 -8.05
N ILE A 8 0.25 14.22 -8.10
CA ILE A 8 0.08 13.50 -9.37
C ILE A 8 -0.98 14.09 -10.30
N GLY A 9 -2.00 14.75 -9.73
CA GLY A 9 -3.05 15.44 -10.49
C GLY A 9 -2.56 16.71 -11.20
N ASP A 10 -1.48 17.30 -10.70
CA ASP A 10 -0.85 18.50 -11.27
C ASP A 10 0.29 18.14 -12.24
N GLY A 11 0.56 16.84 -12.44
CA GLY A 11 1.60 16.35 -13.36
C GLY A 11 3.03 16.47 -12.84
N MET A 12 3.26 16.68 -11.53
CA MET A 12 4.61 16.86 -10.95
C MET A 12 5.57 15.69 -11.23
N GLN A 13 5.04 14.47 -11.38
CA GLN A 13 5.76 13.24 -11.74
C GLN A 13 6.41 13.28 -13.13
N PHE A 14 6.09 14.26 -13.96
CA PHE A 14 6.67 14.46 -15.30
C PHE A 14 7.77 15.54 -15.32
N SER A 15 8.07 16.17 -14.19
CA SER A 15 9.20 17.10 -14.10
C SER A 15 10.53 16.37 -14.37
N SER A 16 11.52 17.09 -14.93
CA SER A 16 12.83 16.52 -15.23
C SER A 16 13.47 15.87 -14.00
N GLY A 17 13.45 16.57 -12.85
CA GLY A 17 14.00 16.05 -11.61
C GLY A 17 13.31 14.76 -11.11
N PHE A 18 12.00 14.60 -11.32
CA PHE A 18 11.32 13.36 -10.94
C PHE A 18 11.66 12.22 -11.91
N VAL A 19 11.69 12.50 -13.22
CA VAL A 19 12.04 11.52 -14.26
C VAL A 19 13.48 11.01 -14.09
N ASP A 20 14.39 11.87 -13.66
CA ASP A 20 15.78 11.49 -13.32
C ASP A 20 15.85 10.49 -12.15
N ILE A 21 14.84 10.44 -11.28
CA ILE A 21 14.75 9.44 -10.20
C ILE A 21 13.96 8.22 -10.66
N ASN A 22 12.81 8.43 -11.30
CA ASN A 22 11.97 7.36 -11.84
C ASN A 22 11.54 7.67 -13.30
N PRO A 23 12.13 7.00 -14.30
CA PRO A 23 11.75 7.21 -15.70
C PRO A 23 10.33 6.74 -16.03
N ASN A 24 9.69 5.96 -15.16
CA ASN A 24 8.28 5.53 -15.29
C ASN A 24 7.28 6.61 -14.81
N SER A 25 7.76 7.72 -14.23
CA SER A 25 6.92 8.82 -13.74
C SER A 25 5.80 8.36 -12.79
N LYS A 26 6.12 7.46 -11.85
CA LYS A 26 5.19 7.05 -10.79
C LYS A 26 5.80 7.19 -9.41
N ILE A 27 4.99 7.61 -8.45
CA ILE A 27 5.31 7.53 -7.03
C ILE A 27 5.08 6.08 -6.53
N PRO A 28 5.77 5.65 -5.47
CA PRO A 28 6.89 6.32 -4.81
C PRO A 28 8.22 6.19 -5.59
N ALA A 29 9.11 7.15 -5.37
CA ALA A 29 10.50 7.13 -5.80
C ALA A 29 11.38 7.68 -4.66
N LEU A 30 12.58 7.13 -4.50
CA LEU A 30 13.48 7.40 -3.39
C LEU A 30 14.89 7.67 -3.90
N VAL A 31 15.60 8.61 -3.27
CA VAL A 31 17.05 8.77 -3.40
C VAL A 31 17.68 8.45 -2.05
N ASP A 32 18.57 7.48 -2.04
CA ASP A 32 19.39 7.19 -0.86
C ASP A 32 20.64 8.04 -0.90
N THR A 33 20.65 9.10 -0.09
CA THR A 33 21.76 10.05 -0.04
C THR A 33 23.02 9.47 0.62
N THR A 34 22.93 8.37 1.37
CA THR A 34 24.13 7.74 1.97
C THR A 34 24.86 6.86 0.96
N ASN A 35 24.12 6.23 0.04
CA ASN A 35 24.67 5.32 -0.97
C ASN A 35 24.73 5.94 -2.37
N GLY A 36 24.15 7.13 -2.56
CA GLY A 36 24.15 7.85 -3.83
C GLY A 36 23.33 7.18 -4.93
N CYS A 37 22.30 6.40 -4.58
CA CYS A 37 21.50 5.65 -5.55
C CYS A 37 20.02 6.06 -5.55
N ARG A 38 19.38 5.91 -6.71
CA ARG A 38 17.92 6.05 -6.88
C ARG A 38 17.26 4.67 -6.78
N VAL A 39 16.09 4.61 -6.15
CA VAL A 39 15.25 3.41 -6.04
C VAL A 39 13.81 3.80 -6.35
N PHE A 40 13.20 3.16 -7.35
CA PHE A 40 11.81 3.39 -7.75
C PHE A 40 11.07 2.05 -7.82
N GLU A 41 9.73 2.10 -7.84
CA GLU A 41 8.81 1.00 -7.51
C GLU A 41 8.75 0.70 -6.00
N SER A 42 7.52 0.65 -5.46
CA SER A 42 7.30 0.44 -4.02
C SER A 42 7.91 -0.85 -3.50
N GLY A 43 7.85 -1.93 -4.28
CA GLY A 43 8.40 -3.23 -3.90
C GLY A 43 9.93 -3.21 -3.84
N ALA A 44 10.57 -2.53 -4.79
CA ALA A 44 12.01 -2.36 -4.79
C ALA A 44 12.47 -1.48 -3.61
N ILE A 45 11.73 -0.41 -3.29
CA ILE A 45 12.01 0.42 -2.11
C ILE A 45 11.89 -0.40 -0.82
N LEU A 46 10.83 -1.20 -0.66
CA LEU A 46 10.67 -2.05 0.52
C LEU A 46 11.76 -3.10 0.64
N LEU A 47 12.08 -3.79 -0.45
CA LEU A 47 13.17 -4.78 -0.48
C LEU A 47 14.52 -4.13 -0.14
N TYR A 48 14.82 -3.00 -0.78
CA TYR A 48 16.04 -2.22 -0.55
C TYR A 48 16.20 -1.81 0.92
N LEU A 49 15.15 -1.27 1.54
CA LEU A 49 15.19 -0.85 2.95
C LEU A 49 15.29 -2.05 3.89
N ALA A 50 14.59 -3.16 3.60
CA ALA A 50 14.68 -4.38 4.39
C ALA A 50 16.10 -4.97 4.39
N GLU A 51 16.76 -4.97 3.22
CA GLU A 51 18.15 -5.42 3.09
C GLU A 51 19.14 -4.44 3.75
N LYS A 52 18.97 -3.13 3.52
CA LYS A 52 19.83 -2.09 4.08
C LYS A 52 19.85 -2.11 5.61
N PHE A 53 18.69 -2.36 6.23
CA PHE A 53 18.55 -2.30 7.69
C PHE A 53 18.40 -3.67 8.36
N ASN A 54 18.42 -4.76 7.59
CA ASN A 54 18.29 -6.13 8.08
C ASN A 54 17.04 -6.35 8.96
N VAL A 55 15.88 -5.90 8.48
CA VAL A 55 14.60 -5.99 9.19
C VAL A 55 13.46 -6.31 8.23
N PHE A 56 12.41 -6.96 8.72
CA PHE A 56 11.17 -7.28 7.97
C PHE A 56 11.36 -8.21 6.76
N LEU A 57 12.53 -8.84 6.60
CA LEU A 57 12.82 -9.86 5.61
C LEU A 57 13.84 -10.84 6.20
N SER A 58 13.48 -12.13 6.28
CA SER A 58 14.34 -13.17 6.86
C SER A 58 15.59 -13.43 5.99
N HIS A 59 16.66 -13.89 6.64
CA HIS A 59 17.84 -14.46 5.95
C HIS A 59 17.72 -15.96 5.74
N ASP A 60 16.81 -16.63 6.45
CA ASP A 60 16.49 -18.01 6.15
C ASP A 60 15.90 -18.10 4.74
N ILE A 61 16.48 -18.93 3.89
CA ILE A 61 16.13 -18.98 2.47
C ILE A 61 14.66 -19.36 2.25
N LYS A 62 14.08 -20.18 3.13
CA LYS A 62 12.70 -20.63 3.00
C LYS A 62 11.74 -19.50 3.38
N GLU A 63 11.93 -18.88 4.54
CA GLU A 63 11.10 -17.75 4.98
C GLU A 63 11.25 -16.54 4.06
N ARG A 64 12.47 -16.26 3.60
CA ARG A 64 12.76 -15.21 2.63
C ARG A 64 12.00 -15.44 1.33
N THR A 65 12.06 -16.66 0.79
CA THR A 65 11.35 -17.02 -0.44
C THR A 65 9.86 -16.83 -0.27
N GLU A 66 9.29 -17.29 0.84
CA GLU A 66 7.86 -17.10 1.10
C GLU A 66 7.46 -15.62 1.20
N THR A 67 8.28 -14.80 1.85
CA THR A 67 8.07 -13.33 1.90
C THR A 67 8.10 -12.72 0.50
N LEU A 68 9.05 -13.12 -0.35
CA LEU A 68 9.17 -12.62 -1.70
C LEU A 68 8.01 -13.08 -2.59
N ASN A 69 7.53 -14.33 -2.44
CA ASN A 69 6.35 -14.82 -3.16
C ASN A 69 5.15 -13.87 -2.96
N TRP A 70 4.87 -13.50 -1.71
CA TRP A 70 3.76 -12.60 -1.38
C TRP A 70 4.02 -11.14 -1.79
N LEU A 71 5.26 -10.66 -1.68
CA LEU A 71 5.64 -9.33 -2.15
C LEU A 71 5.42 -9.19 -3.66
N PHE A 72 5.87 -10.17 -4.46
CA PHE A 72 5.70 -10.15 -5.91
C PHE A 72 4.25 -10.43 -6.33
N TRP A 73 3.54 -11.32 -5.62
CA TRP A 73 2.10 -11.52 -5.82
C TRP A 73 1.33 -10.20 -5.71
N LEU A 74 1.64 -9.37 -4.71
CA LEU A 74 1.00 -8.07 -4.58
C LEU A 74 1.28 -7.17 -5.79
N HIS A 75 2.54 -7.06 -6.22
CA HIS A 75 2.90 -6.17 -7.32
C HIS A 75 2.29 -6.63 -8.65
N GLY A 76 2.05 -7.94 -8.82
CA GLY A 76 1.28 -8.47 -9.93
C GLY A 76 -0.24 -8.32 -9.80
N SER A 77 -0.78 -8.27 -8.58
CA SER A 77 -2.24 -8.25 -8.32
C SER A 77 -2.83 -6.85 -8.17
N ALA A 78 -2.11 -5.93 -7.52
CA ALA A 78 -2.56 -4.55 -7.29
C ALA A 78 -2.98 -3.79 -8.56
N PRO A 79 -2.35 -3.98 -9.74
CA PRO A 79 -2.83 -3.37 -10.98
C PRO A 79 -4.27 -3.79 -11.36
N TYR A 80 -4.67 -5.03 -11.07
CA TYR A 80 -6.06 -5.48 -11.29
C TYR A 80 -7.04 -4.84 -10.31
N LEU A 81 -6.62 -4.63 -9.06
CA LEU A 81 -7.44 -3.95 -8.06
C LEU A 81 -7.57 -2.45 -8.33
N GLY A 82 -6.47 -1.74 -8.57
CA GLY A 82 -6.49 -0.29 -8.78
C GLY A 82 -6.81 0.11 -10.22
N GLY A 83 -5.99 -0.33 -11.17
CA GLY A 83 -6.11 0.00 -12.59
C GLY A 83 -7.24 -0.74 -13.31
N GLY A 84 -7.71 -1.86 -12.76
CA GLY A 84 -8.91 -2.56 -13.19
C GLY A 84 -10.12 -2.13 -12.37
N PHE A 85 -10.36 -2.79 -11.25
CA PHE A 85 -11.58 -2.62 -10.46
C PHE A 85 -11.81 -1.16 -10.05
N GLY A 86 -10.85 -0.54 -9.36
CA GLY A 86 -10.95 0.84 -8.89
C GLY A 86 -11.19 1.83 -10.03
N HIS A 87 -10.53 1.67 -11.18
CA HIS A 87 -10.75 2.51 -12.35
C HIS A 87 -12.19 2.39 -12.87
N PHE A 88 -12.63 1.19 -13.26
CA PHE A 88 -13.95 1.00 -13.87
C PHE A 88 -15.09 1.21 -12.87
N PHE A 89 -14.88 0.91 -11.60
CA PHE A 89 -15.88 1.08 -10.55
C PHE A 89 -16.00 2.52 -10.08
N SER A 90 -14.89 3.26 -9.87
CA SER A 90 -14.92 4.59 -9.24
C SER A 90 -14.58 5.76 -10.15
N TYR A 91 -13.71 5.59 -11.16
CA TYR A 91 -13.13 6.72 -11.89
C TYR A 91 -13.59 6.85 -13.35
N ALA A 92 -13.95 5.75 -14.01
CA ALA A 92 -14.43 5.78 -15.38
C ALA A 92 -15.68 6.69 -15.49
N PRO A 93 -15.76 7.54 -16.53
CA PRO A 93 -16.85 8.51 -16.66
C PRO A 93 -18.23 7.84 -16.86
N GLU A 94 -18.24 6.60 -17.35
CA GLU A 94 -19.43 5.78 -17.57
C GLU A 94 -19.26 4.41 -16.90
N LYS A 95 -20.39 3.75 -16.61
CA LYS A 95 -20.40 2.40 -16.03
C LYS A 95 -20.50 1.37 -17.13
N PHE A 96 -19.40 0.65 -17.33
CA PHE A 96 -19.31 -0.45 -18.28
C PHE A 96 -19.45 -1.77 -17.55
N GLU A 97 -20.57 -2.47 -17.76
CA GLU A 97 -20.89 -3.71 -17.05
C GLU A 97 -19.79 -4.77 -17.20
N TYR A 98 -19.32 -5.03 -18.43
CA TYR A 98 -18.33 -6.07 -18.70
C TYR A 98 -17.01 -5.89 -17.90
N PRO A 99 -16.28 -4.75 -18.00
CA PRO A 99 -15.05 -4.59 -17.26
C PRO A 99 -15.28 -4.49 -15.74
N ILE A 100 -16.39 -3.89 -15.29
CA ILE A 100 -16.74 -3.89 -13.87
C ILE A 100 -16.87 -5.33 -13.36
N ASN A 101 -17.66 -6.17 -14.03
CA ASN A 101 -17.85 -7.56 -13.65
C ASN A 101 -16.53 -8.35 -13.67
N ARG A 102 -15.71 -8.19 -14.72
CA ARG A 102 -14.41 -8.85 -14.86
C ARG A 102 -13.49 -8.52 -13.68
N PHE A 103 -13.27 -7.25 -13.39
CA PHE A 103 -12.31 -6.86 -12.36
C PHE A 103 -12.87 -6.99 -10.94
N THR A 104 -14.19 -6.94 -10.77
CA THR A 104 -14.85 -7.30 -9.51
C THR A 104 -14.61 -8.77 -9.16
N MET A 105 -14.78 -9.66 -10.15
CA MET A 105 -14.52 -11.09 -9.97
C MET A 105 -13.06 -11.34 -9.57
N GLU A 106 -12.11 -10.69 -10.24
CA GLU A 106 -10.70 -10.82 -9.90
C GLU A 106 -10.36 -10.21 -8.53
N ALA A 107 -10.90 -9.05 -8.17
CA ALA A 107 -10.70 -8.45 -6.84
C ALA A 107 -11.23 -9.36 -5.72
N LYS A 108 -12.40 -9.97 -5.91
CA LYS A 108 -12.97 -10.94 -4.96
C LYS A 108 -12.13 -12.22 -4.87
N ARG A 109 -11.58 -12.70 -5.99
CA ARG A 109 -10.66 -13.85 -6.02
C ARG A 109 -9.36 -13.54 -5.27
N GLN A 110 -8.80 -12.34 -5.44
CA GLN A 110 -7.59 -11.91 -4.72
C GLN A 110 -7.84 -11.79 -3.21
N LEU A 111 -8.99 -11.23 -2.80
CA LEU A 111 -9.43 -11.23 -1.41
C LEU A 111 -9.58 -12.65 -0.85
N ASP A 112 -10.14 -13.57 -1.63
CA ASP A 112 -10.32 -14.97 -1.23
C ASP A 112 -8.98 -15.71 -1.07
N VAL A 113 -8.01 -15.49 -1.96
CA VAL A 113 -6.63 -16.00 -1.82
C VAL A 113 -6.01 -15.54 -0.51
N LEU A 114 -6.14 -14.25 -0.18
CA LEU A 114 -5.62 -13.72 1.07
C LEU A 114 -6.35 -14.29 2.28
N ASP A 115 -7.68 -14.41 2.21
CA ASP A 115 -8.49 -14.90 3.33
C ASP A 115 -8.21 -16.37 3.65
N GLN A 116 -8.02 -17.20 2.64
CA GLN A 116 -7.61 -18.60 2.81
C GLN A 116 -6.19 -18.71 3.38
N ASN A 117 -5.23 -17.94 2.86
CA ASN A 117 -3.87 -17.95 3.40
C ASN A 117 -3.81 -17.50 4.86
N LEU A 118 -4.55 -16.44 5.20
CA LEU A 118 -4.64 -15.88 6.54
C LEU A 118 -5.55 -16.71 7.46
N ALA A 119 -6.21 -17.77 6.99
CA ALA A 119 -6.92 -18.70 7.88
C ALA A 119 -5.93 -19.49 8.74
N GLU A 120 -4.79 -19.85 8.16
CA GLU A 120 -3.78 -20.73 8.75
C GLU A 120 -2.53 -19.98 9.25
N ARG A 121 -2.46 -18.66 9.02
CA ARG A 121 -1.28 -17.84 9.31
C ARG A 121 -1.62 -16.55 10.03
N GLN A 122 -0.66 -16.02 10.79
CA GLN A 122 -0.81 -14.70 11.41
C GLN A 122 -0.62 -13.56 10.39
N PHE A 123 0.42 -13.66 9.59
CA PHE A 123 0.80 -12.73 8.53
C PHE A 123 0.94 -13.47 7.20
N LEU A 124 1.13 -12.73 6.10
CA LEU A 124 1.10 -13.32 4.77
C LEU A 124 2.15 -14.43 4.57
N ALA A 125 3.37 -14.19 5.05
CA ALA A 125 4.49 -15.11 4.87
C ALA A 125 4.69 -16.11 6.02
N GLY A 126 3.85 -16.09 7.06
CA GLY A 126 4.00 -16.92 8.26
C GLY A 126 3.63 -16.16 9.54
N ASP A 127 4.38 -16.37 10.62
CA ASP A 127 4.07 -15.79 11.93
C ASP A 127 4.69 -14.41 12.17
N ASN A 128 5.61 -14.00 11.29
CA ASN A 128 6.32 -12.73 11.41
C ASN A 128 5.74 -11.67 10.46
N TYR A 129 5.67 -10.42 10.94
CA TYR A 129 5.30 -9.26 10.12
C TYR A 129 6.45 -8.88 9.18
N THR A 130 6.19 -8.82 7.87
CA THR A 130 7.22 -8.63 6.84
C THR A 130 6.90 -7.49 5.87
N ILE A 131 7.82 -7.23 4.94
CA ILE A 131 7.57 -6.32 3.81
C ILE A 131 6.40 -6.76 2.92
N ALA A 132 6.03 -8.05 2.89
CA ALA A 132 4.84 -8.49 2.16
C ALA A 132 3.55 -7.91 2.77
N ASP A 133 3.46 -7.89 4.10
CA ASP A 133 2.34 -7.31 4.83
C ASP A 133 2.31 -5.78 4.66
N ILE A 134 3.48 -5.13 4.80
CA ILE A 134 3.64 -3.68 4.62
C ILE A 134 3.14 -3.25 3.24
N ALA A 135 3.48 -4.01 2.21
CA ALA A 135 3.08 -3.71 0.84
C ALA A 135 1.57 -3.93 0.63
N THR A 136 1.01 -5.01 1.20
CA THR A 136 -0.36 -5.47 0.91
C THR A 136 -1.41 -4.67 1.68
N ALA A 137 -1.11 -4.23 2.90
CA ALA A 137 -2.07 -3.56 3.78
C ALA A 137 -2.65 -2.24 3.21
N PRO A 138 -1.86 -1.36 2.56
CA PRO A 138 -2.38 -0.16 1.89
C PRO A 138 -3.37 -0.44 0.75
N TRP A 139 -3.41 -1.66 0.21
CA TRP A 139 -4.34 -2.08 -0.82
C TRP A 139 -5.53 -2.85 -0.24
N TYR A 140 -5.32 -4.11 0.15
CA TYR A 140 -6.41 -4.98 0.57
C TYR A 140 -6.86 -4.70 2.00
N GLY A 141 -5.95 -4.31 2.88
CA GLY A 141 -6.30 -3.85 4.24
C GLY A 141 -7.16 -2.58 4.18
N ALA A 142 -6.75 -1.61 3.36
CA ALA A 142 -7.52 -0.39 3.14
C ALA A 142 -8.90 -0.66 2.52
N LEU A 143 -8.97 -1.60 1.58
CA LEU A 143 -10.22 -2.01 0.92
C LEU A 143 -11.21 -2.61 1.93
N VAL A 144 -10.80 -3.61 2.71
CA VAL A 144 -11.71 -4.24 3.70
C VAL A 144 -12.05 -3.31 4.86
N LYS A 145 -11.22 -2.28 5.10
CA LYS A 145 -11.51 -1.20 6.05
C LYS A 145 -12.41 -0.09 5.48
N GLY A 146 -12.86 -0.21 4.22
CA GLY A 146 -13.74 0.76 3.58
C GLY A 146 -13.08 2.09 3.23
N LEU A 147 -11.75 2.11 3.11
CA LEU A 147 -10.97 3.32 2.88
C LEU A 147 -10.67 3.57 1.38
N LEU A 148 -10.99 2.60 0.52
CA LEU A 148 -10.78 2.68 -0.93
C LEU A 148 -12.10 2.53 -1.69
N TYR A 149 -12.26 3.37 -2.72
CA TYR A 149 -13.27 3.24 -3.78
C TYR A 149 -14.75 3.27 -3.35
N ASN A 150 -15.04 3.45 -2.06
CA ASN A 150 -16.37 3.23 -1.49
C ASN A 150 -16.97 1.87 -1.89
N ALA A 151 -16.11 0.83 -1.94
CA ALA A 151 -16.44 -0.45 -2.56
C ALA A 151 -16.71 -1.59 -1.55
N ALA A 152 -16.64 -1.31 -0.24
CA ALA A 152 -16.70 -2.32 0.81
C ALA A 152 -17.99 -3.17 0.74
N GLU A 153 -19.14 -2.51 0.62
CA GLU A 153 -20.43 -3.18 0.49
C GLU A 153 -20.52 -3.96 -0.82
N PHE A 154 -20.15 -3.34 -1.95
CA PHE A 154 -20.21 -3.95 -3.28
C PHE A 154 -19.36 -5.23 -3.38
N LEU A 155 -18.18 -5.24 -2.76
CA LEU A 155 -17.29 -6.40 -2.74
C LEU A 155 -17.63 -7.41 -1.63
N ASP A 156 -18.63 -7.13 -0.78
CA ASP A 156 -19.01 -7.97 0.37
C ASP A 156 -17.82 -8.24 1.28
N VAL A 157 -17.07 -7.19 1.64
CA VAL A 157 -15.75 -7.36 2.29
C VAL A 157 -15.83 -7.96 3.70
N THR A 158 -17.00 -7.96 4.33
CA THR A 158 -17.23 -8.51 5.68
C THR A 158 -17.11 -10.04 5.71
N ARG A 159 -17.28 -10.73 4.56
CA ARG A 159 -17.12 -12.17 4.47
C ARG A 159 -15.69 -12.65 4.69
N TYR A 160 -14.69 -11.81 4.37
CA TYR A 160 -13.27 -12.13 4.44
C TYR A 160 -12.75 -11.90 5.87
N LYS A 161 -13.12 -12.79 6.78
CA LYS A 161 -12.90 -12.64 8.22
C LYS A 161 -11.41 -12.58 8.58
N ASN A 162 -10.58 -13.36 7.90
CA ASN A 162 -9.16 -13.45 8.17
C ASN A 162 -8.42 -12.22 7.64
N VAL A 163 -8.80 -11.73 6.45
CA VAL A 163 -8.29 -10.45 5.93
C VAL A 163 -8.67 -9.30 6.85
N ASN A 164 -9.90 -9.26 7.36
CA ASN A 164 -10.31 -8.23 8.31
C ASN A 164 -9.52 -8.29 9.63
N ARG A 165 -9.27 -9.49 10.16
CA ARG A 165 -8.45 -9.70 11.37
C ARG A 165 -7.03 -9.18 11.16
N TRP A 166 -6.37 -9.61 10.09
CA TRP A 166 -5.03 -9.17 9.71
C TRP A 166 -4.96 -7.65 9.49
N ALA A 167 -5.95 -7.07 8.79
CA ALA A 167 -6.01 -5.64 8.55
C ALA A 167 -6.14 -4.84 9.86
N ASN A 168 -6.97 -5.29 10.80
CA ASN A 168 -7.11 -4.65 12.10
C ASN A 168 -5.79 -4.68 12.89
N GLU A 169 -5.07 -5.81 12.89
CA GLU A 169 -3.78 -5.97 13.57
C GLU A 169 -2.72 -5.02 12.99
N ILE A 170 -2.61 -4.92 11.67
CA ILE A 170 -1.65 -4.01 11.02
C ILE A 170 -2.02 -2.54 11.27
N TYR A 171 -3.30 -2.20 11.15
CA TYR A 171 -3.77 -0.82 11.32
C TYR A 171 -3.67 -0.31 12.75
N ALA A 172 -3.57 -1.21 13.73
CA ALA A 172 -3.30 -0.86 15.13
C ALA A 172 -1.83 -0.50 15.39
N ARG A 173 -0.90 -0.82 14.48
CA ARG A 173 0.53 -0.56 14.67
C ARG A 173 0.82 0.95 14.66
N PRO A 174 1.45 1.53 15.70
CA PRO A 174 1.73 2.97 15.74
C PRO A 174 2.53 3.48 14.54
N ALA A 175 3.49 2.69 14.04
CA ALA A 175 4.27 3.04 12.86
C ALA A 175 3.42 3.06 11.57
N PHE A 176 2.46 2.14 11.43
CA PHE A 176 1.55 2.12 10.29
C PHE A 176 0.59 3.31 10.33
N GLN A 177 0.06 3.64 11.52
CA GLN A 177 -0.78 4.82 11.75
C GLN A 177 -0.08 6.12 11.39
N LYS A 178 1.20 6.29 11.78
CA LYS A 178 2.00 7.45 11.37
C LYS A 178 2.29 7.45 9.87
N GLY A 179 2.75 6.32 9.34
CA GLY A 179 3.16 6.20 7.93
C GLY A 179 2.04 6.56 6.94
N ARG A 180 0.80 6.12 7.20
CA ARG A 180 -0.36 6.40 6.33
C ARG A 180 -0.81 7.86 6.29
N MET A 181 -0.27 8.71 7.16
CA MET A 181 -0.58 10.15 7.18
C MET A 181 0.34 10.93 6.24
N VAL A 182 1.56 10.43 6.01
CA VAL A 182 2.60 11.10 5.24
C VAL A 182 2.20 11.20 3.77
N ASN A 183 2.38 12.39 3.19
CA ASN A 183 1.97 12.79 1.85
C ASN A 183 0.47 12.61 1.54
N ARG A 184 -0.36 12.44 2.57
CA ARG A 184 -1.81 12.36 2.42
C ARG A 184 -2.41 13.76 2.40
N ASN A 185 -2.93 14.17 1.26
CA ASN A 185 -3.54 15.49 1.05
C ASN A 185 -5.08 15.47 1.01
N HIS A 186 -5.71 14.34 1.36
CA HIS A 186 -7.15 14.15 1.35
C HIS A 186 -7.66 13.45 2.62
N GLY A 187 -8.96 13.56 2.90
CA GLY A 187 -9.57 13.02 4.12
C GLY A 187 -9.46 13.97 5.33
N LYS A 188 -9.66 13.42 6.53
CA LYS A 188 -9.68 14.18 7.79
C LYS A 188 -8.33 14.87 8.04
N SER A 189 -8.35 16.12 8.51
CA SER A 189 -7.14 16.87 8.85
C SER A 189 -6.28 16.16 9.89
N SER A 190 -6.90 15.46 10.83
CA SER A 190 -6.22 14.65 11.86
C SER A 190 -5.50 13.40 11.33
N GLU A 191 -5.61 13.11 10.04
CA GLU A 191 -4.97 11.96 9.38
C GLU A 191 -4.02 12.40 8.26
N ARG A 192 -3.70 13.70 8.16
CA ARG A 192 -2.94 14.27 7.05
C ARG A 192 -1.64 14.92 7.52
N LEU A 193 -0.55 14.57 6.83
CA LEU A 193 0.74 15.24 6.92
C LEU A 193 1.27 15.41 5.49
N GLU A 194 1.22 16.64 4.96
CA GLU A 194 1.51 16.86 3.52
C GLU A 194 2.96 16.54 3.16
N GLU A 195 3.90 16.89 4.02
CA GLU A 195 5.31 16.54 3.91
C GLU A 195 5.88 16.18 5.28
N ARG A 196 6.93 15.37 5.30
CA ARG A 196 7.61 14.97 6.53
C ARG A 196 9.09 15.28 6.38
N HIS A 197 9.64 16.03 7.32
CA HIS A 197 11.06 16.40 7.42
C HIS A 197 11.62 16.06 8.81
N ASN A 198 10.80 16.13 9.85
CA ASN A 198 11.14 15.79 11.22
C ASN A 198 10.16 14.78 11.85
N ALA A 199 10.56 14.19 12.98
CA ALA A 199 9.65 13.39 13.80
C ALA A 199 8.60 14.28 14.51
N SER A 200 8.94 15.52 14.84
CA SER A 200 8.04 16.48 15.48
C SER A 200 6.91 16.98 14.56
N ASP A 201 6.98 16.71 13.25
CA ASP A 201 5.94 17.17 12.31
C ASP A 201 4.56 16.57 12.64
N PHE A 202 4.53 15.40 13.27
CA PHE A 202 3.30 14.77 13.74
C PHE A 202 2.63 15.51 14.90
N ASP A 203 3.39 16.31 15.67
CA ASP A 203 2.87 17.05 16.82
C ASP A 203 1.99 18.23 16.38
N ASN A 204 2.18 18.71 15.15
CA ASN A 204 1.43 19.80 14.55
C ASN A 204 0.12 19.35 13.88
N ILE A 205 -0.15 18.05 13.84
CA ILE A 205 -1.37 17.52 13.22
C ILE A 205 -2.55 17.78 14.16
N PRO A 206 -3.66 18.39 13.68
CA PRO A 206 -4.84 18.61 14.49
C PRO A 206 -5.32 17.30 15.12
N LYS A 207 -5.55 17.29 16.43
CA LYS A 207 -6.17 16.14 17.09
C LYS A 207 -7.59 15.98 16.55
N ALA A 208 -8.06 14.74 16.44
CA ALA A 208 -9.46 14.49 16.14
C ALA A 208 -10.31 15.23 17.19
N CYS A 209 -11.27 16.05 16.76
CA CYS A 209 -12.27 16.56 17.67
C CYS A 209 -13.11 15.36 18.15
N ASP A 210 -13.18 15.19 19.46
CA ASP A 210 -14.08 14.21 20.12
C ASP A 210 -15.55 14.51 19.82
#